data_AF-A0A7C4IKF0-F1
#
_entry.id   AF-A0A7C4IKF0-F1
#
_cell.length_a   1.000
_cell.length_b   1.000
_cell.length_c   1.000
_cell.angle_alpha   90.00
_cell.angle_beta   90.00
_cell.angle_gamma   90.00
#
_symmetry.space_group_name_H-M   'P 1'
#
loop_
_entity.id
_entity.type
_entity.pdbx_description
1 polymer ?
#
loop_
_entity_poly.entity_id
_entity_poly.type
_entity_poly.pdbx_seq_one_letter_code
_entity_poly.pdbx_strand_id
1 'polypeptide(L)'
;MKRDFTPVHPGVILKEIIDELGISQARLARDIGTSAMRVSHIIRGSRPVTGDIALRLGKYLNQTPQFWMNLQSNFDVQVAQEKIGRKLNNIKPLAA
;
A
#
# COMPACT_ATOMS: atom_id res chain seq x y z
N MET A 1 -5.03 16.51 -20.61
CA MET A 1 -3.84 15.77 -20.18
C MET A 1 -4.31 14.52 -19.44
N LYS A 2 -4.31 13.34 -20.08
CA LYS A 2 -4.54 12.08 -19.36
C LYS A 2 -3.32 11.87 -18.48
N ARG A 3 -3.49 11.97 -17.17
CA ARG A 3 -2.43 11.55 -16.24
C ARG A 3 -2.39 10.02 -16.32
N ASP A 4 -1.29 9.46 -16.79
CA ASP A 4 -0.98 8.04 -16.60
C ASP A 4 -0.80 7.81 -15.10
N PHE A 5 -1.90 7.51 -14.40
CA PHE A 5 -1.88 7.13 -13.00
C PHE A 5 -1.95 5.61 -12.93
N THR A 6 -0.84 4.93 -13.24
CA THR A 6 -0.71 3.53 -12.86
C THR A 6 -0.80 3.46 -11.33
N PRO A 7 -1.74 2.69 -10.75
CA PRO A 7 -1.87 2.61 -9.31
C PRO A 7 -0.57 2.10 -8.67
N VAL A 8 -0.01 2.88 -7.73
CA VAL A 8 1.25 2.52 -7.06
C VAL A 8 0.94 1.78 -5.77
N HIS A 9 1.23 0.49 -5.73
CA HIS A 9 1.07 -0.31 -4.52
C HIS A 9 2.05 0.16 -3.43
N PRO A 10 1.65 0.24 -2.13
CA PRO A 10 2.53 0.67 -1.04
C PRO A 10 3.83 -0.13 -0.92
N GLY A 11 3.81 -1.37 -1.40
CA GLY A 11 4.98 -2.25 -1.49
C GLY A 11 6.14 -1.69 -2.31
N VAL A 12 5.87 -0.84 -3.31
CA VAL A 12 6.91 -0.14 -4.08
C VAL A 12 7.66 0.84 -3.17
N ILE A 13 6.92 1.68 -2.45
CA ILE A 13 7.48 2.65 -1.49
C ILE A 13 8.22 1.94 -0.36
N LEU A 14 7.67 0.83 0.15
CA LEU A 14 8.36 0.00 1.15
C LEU A 14 9.69 -0.55 0.62
N LYS A 15 9.74 -0.96 -0.65
CA LYS A 15 10.95 -1.48 -1.28
C LYS A 15 12.03 -0.39 -1.35
N GLU A 16 11.67 0.80 -1.83
CA GLU A 16 12.59 1.94 -1.92
C GLU A 16 13.18 2.29 -0.55
N ILE A 17 12.33 2.38 0.48
CA ILE A 17 12.77 2.68 1.85
C ILE A 17 13.75 1.62 2.37
N ILE A 18 13.48 0.32 2.19
CA ILE A 18 14.41 -0.71 2.71
C ILE A 18 15.71 -0.79 1.90
N ASP A 19 15.66 -0.50 0.59
CA ASP A 19 16.84 -0.44 -0.26
C ASP A 19 17.74 0.73 0.17
N GLU A 20 17.16 1.92 0.41
CA GLU A 20 17.87 3.11 0.92
C GLU A 20 18.48 2.87 2.31
N LEU A 21 17.78 2.17 3.19
CA LEU A 21 18.27 1.80 4.52
C LEU A 21 19.28 0.63 4.49
N GLY A 22 19.50 0.01 3.33
CA GLY A 22 20.40 -1.13 3.17
C GLY A 22 19.97 -2.38 3.95
N ILE A 23 18.66 -2.57 4.16
CA ILE A 23 18.12 -3.71 4.92
C ILE A 23 17.39 -4.70 4.02
N SER A 24 17.57 -5.99 4.29
CA SER A 24 16.87 -7.04 3.54
C SER A 24 15.41 -7.17 3.97
N GLN A 25 14.56 -7.70 3.09
CA GLN A 25 13.17 -8.06 3.42
C GLN A 25 13.08 -9.00 4.63
N ALA A 26 14.05 -9.93 4.74
CA ALA A 26 14.13 -10.86 5.86
C ALA A 26 14.49 -10.15 7.17
N ARG A 27 15.38 -9.14 7.14
CA ARG A 27 15.67 -8.30 8.31
C ARG A 27 14.44 -7.50 8.72
N LEU A 28 13.81 -6.79 7.78
CA LEU A 28 12.57 -6.06 8.06
C LEU A 28 11.52 -6.96 8.72
N ALA A 29 11.28 -8.16 8.15
CA ALA A 29 10.29 -9.09 8.68
C ALA A 29 10.56 -9.49 10.13
N ARG A 30 11.82 -9.82 10.46
CA ARG A 30 12.21 -10.14 11.85
C ARG A 30 12.02 -8.94 12.77
N ASP A 31 12.50 -7.77 12.36
CA ASP A 31 12.51 -6.59 13.21
C ASP A 31 11.09 -6.08 13.50
N ILE A 32 10.15 -6.25 12.54
CA ILE A 32 8.74 -5.89 12.73
C ILE A 32 7.86 -7.04 13.25
N GLY A 33 8.45 -8.21 13.53
CA GLY A 33 7.78 -9.36 14.11
C GLY A 33 6.73 -10.03 13.20
N THR A 34 7.03 -10.19 11.91
CA THR A 34 6.18 -10.90 10.93
C THR A 34 6.98 -11.90 10.08
N SER A 35 6.31 -12.69 9.23
CA SER A 35 7.01 -13.60 8.32
C SER A 35 7.63 -12.87 7.12
N ALA A 36 8.79 -13.35 6.67
CA ALA A 36 9.46 -12.86 5.46
C ALA A 36 8.58 -13.03 4.21
N MET A 37 7.79 -14.11 4.16
CA MET A 37 6.79 -14.34 3.12
C MET A 37 5.79 -13.18 3.03
N ARG A 38 5.28 -12.70 4.18
CA ARG A 38 4.32 -11.58 4.22
C ARG A 38 4.94 -10.30 3.67
N VAL A 39 6.15 -9.95 4.11
CA VAL A 39 6.88 -8.77 3.59
C VAL A 39 7.11 -8.90 2.10
N SER A 40 7.52 -10.07 1.62
CA SER A 40 7.76 -10.29 0.19
C SER A 40 6.48 -10.12 -0.64
N HIS A 41 5.35 -10.64 -0.17
CA HIS A 41 4.07 -10.46 -0.85
C HIS A 41 3.60 -9.01 -0.90
N ILE A 42 3.85 -8.24 0.15
CA ILE A 42 3.54 -6.80 0.19
C ILE A 42 4.40 -6.06 -0.82
N ILE A 43 5.72 -6.30 -0.83
CA ILE A 43 6.65 -5.64 -1.77
C ILE A 43 6.31 -5.98 -3.22
N ARG A 44 5.89 -7.22 -3.50
CA ARG A 44 5.44 -7.64 -4.85
C ARG A 44 4.04 -7.15 -5.23
N GLY A 45 3.33 -6.46 -4.34
CA GLY A 45 1.96 -5.97 -4.60
C GLY A 45 0.86 -7.03 -4.57
N SER A 46 1.17 -8.24 -4.11
CA SER A 46 0.22 -9.36 -4.04
C SER A 46 -0.58 -9.42 -2.74
N ARG A 47 -0.17 -8.66 -1.71
CA ARG A 47 -0.91 -8.50 -0.46
C ARG A 47 -0.90 -7.03 -0.04
N PRO A 48 -2.01 -6.55 0.54
CA PRO A 48 -2.10 -5.17 1.00
C PRO A 48 -1.30 -4.96 2.29
N VAL A 49 -0.98 -3.70 2.55
CA VAL A 49 -0.62 -3.23 3.89
C VAL A 49 -1.89 -3.16 4.74
N THR A 50 -2.00 -4.03 5.73
CA THR A 50 -3.10 -4.02 6.71
C THR A 50 -2.81 -3.06 7.87
N GLY A 51 -3.82 -2.75 8.69
CA GLY A 51 -3.63 -1.92 9.89
C GLY A 51 -2.55 -2.44 10.85
N ASP A 52 -2.47 -3.76 11.06
CA ASP A 52 -1.39 -4.40 11.85
C ASP A 52 0.00 -4.12 11.24
N ILE A 53 0.15 -4.25 9.92
CA ILE A 53 1.42 -3.95 9.26
C ILE A 53 1.74 -2.46 9.29
N ALA A 54 0.74 -1.60 9.11
CA ALA A 54 0.91 -0.15 9.20
C ALA A 54 1.40 0.28 10.59
N LEU A 55 0.86 -0.29 11.68
CA LEU A 55 1.32 -0.05 13.05
C LEU A 55 2.79 -0.47 13.22
N ARG A 56 3.13 -1.65 12.74
CA ARG A 56 4.48 -2.22 12.82
C ARG A 56 5.51 -1.42 12.03
N LEU A 57 5.20 -1.10 10.77
CA LEU A 57 6.05 -0.28 9.91
C LEU A 57 6.19 1.13 10.47
N GLY A 58 5.10 1.74 10.94
CA GLY A 58 5.13 3.07 11.56
C GLY A 58 6.05 3.11 12.78
N LYS A 59 5.96 2.12 13.66
CA LYS A 59 6.85 2.01 14.83
C LYS A 59 8.31 1.82 14.43
N TYR A 60 8.59 0.94 13.46
CA TYR A 60 9.97 0.60 13.07
C TYR A 60 10.67 1.70 12.26
N LEU A 61 9.95 2.34 11.34
CA LEU A 61 10.48 3.35 10.41
C LEU A 61 10.29 4.79 10.92
N ASN A 62 9.81 4.96 12.15
CA ASN A 62 9.47 6.27 12.74
C ASN A 62 8.52 7.09 11.85
N GLN A 63 7.47 6.44 11.35
CA GLN A 63 6.42 7.03 10.53
C GLN A 63 5.05 6.85 11.18
N THR A 64 4.05 7.60 10.73
CA THR A 64 2.68 7.36 11.21
C THR A 64 2.11 6.10 10.56
N PRO A 65 1.34 5.27 11.27
CA PRO A 65 0.59 4.17 10.64
C PRO A 65 -0.34 4.68 9.53
N GLN A 66 -0.86 5.90 9.69
CA GLN A 66 -1.75 6.52 8.72
C GLN A 66 -1.07 6.79 7.38
N PHE A 67 0.24 7.09 7.35
CA PHE A 67 1.01 7.21 6.11
C PHE A 67 0.84 5.94 5.26
N TRP A 68 1.06 4.77 5.86
CA TRP A 68 0.94 3.49 5.19
C TRP A 68 -0.50 3.16 4.77
N MET A 69 -1.47 3.44 5.64
CA MET A 69 -2.89 3.22 5.33
C MET A 69 -3.39 4.14 4.20
N ASN A 70 -2.88 5.36 4.12
CA ASN A 70 -3.23 6.30 3.05
C ASN A 70 -2.69 5.82 1.70
N LEU A 71 -1.46 5.31 1.65
CA LEU A 71 -0.91 4.69 0.43
C LEU A 71 -1.79 3.52 -0.03
N GLN A 72 -2.16 2.63 0.90
CA GLN A 72 -2.99 1.47 0.58
C GLN A 72 -4.37 1.88 0.09
N SER A 73 -5.01 2.82 0.79
CA SER A 73 -6.35 3.29 0.44
C SER A 73 -6.38 3.97 -0.92
N ASN A 74 -5.36 4.77 -1.23
CA ASN A 74 -5.23 5.41 -2.55
C ASN A 74 -5.07 4.37 -3.66
N PHE A 75 -4.20 3.37 -3.47
CA PHE A 75 -4.03 2.27 -4.41
C PHE A 75 -5.34 1.49 -4.62
N ASP A 76 -6.01 1.11 -3.54
CA ASP A 76 -7.25 0.33 -3.59
C ASP A 76 -8.36 1.08 -4.32
N VAL A 77 -8.53 2.38 -4.04
CA VAL A 77 -9.51 3.24 -4.73
C VAL A 77 -9.19 3.34 -6.21
N GLN A 78 -7.93 3.56 -6.60
CA GLN A 78 -7.53 3.66 -8.01
C GLN A 78 -7.79 2.35 -8.77
N VAL A 79 -7.39 1.22 -8.20
CA VAL A 79 -7.65 -0.11 -8.79
C VAL A 79 -9.15 -0.40 -8.87
N ALA A 80 -9.93 -0.02 -7.86
CA ALA A 80 -11.37 -0.18 -7.87
C ALA A 80 -12.03 0.71 -8.93
N GLN A 81 -11.56 1.95 -9.08
CA GLN A 81 -12.03 2.92 -10.08
C GLN A 81 -11.82 2.40 -11.51
N GLU A 82 -10.67 1.80 -11.79
CA GLU A 82 -10.40 1.15 -13.08
C GLU A 82 -11.32 -0.05 -13.34
N LYS A 83 -11.55 -0.88 -12.32
CA LYS A 83 -12.40 -2.08 -12.43
C LYS A 83 -13.88 -1.75 -12.60
N ILE A 84 -14.39 -0.77 -11.85
CA ILE A 84 -15.80 -0.38 -11.90
C ILE A 84 -16.11 0.43 -13.17
N GLY A 85 -15.15 1.26 -13.61
CA GLY A 85 -15.21 2.03 -14.84
C GLY A 85 -16.53 2.81 -14.99
N ARG A 86 -17.16 2.67 -16.16
CA ARG A 86 -18.39 3.41 -16.52
C ARG A 86 -19.61 3.05 -15.69
N LYS A 87 -19.59 1.95 -14.91
CA LYS A 87 -20.75 1.56 -14.07
C LYS A 87 -21.07 2.63 -13.02
N LEU A 88 -20.09 3.41 -12.58
CA LEU A 88 -20.30 4.54 -11.68
C LEU A 88 -21.24 5.61 -12.26
N ASN A 89 -21.28 5.79 -13.58
CA ASN A 89 -22.13 6.79 -14.23
C ASN A 89 -23.63 6.51 -14.05
N ASN A 90 -23.99 5.26 -13.73
CA ASN A 90 -25.38 4.88 -13.49
C ASN A 90 -25.83 5.13 -12.05
N ILE A 91 -24.91 5.50 -11.15
CA ILE A 91 -25.21 5.80 -9.75
C ILE A 91 -25.57 7.28 -9.65
N LYS A 92 -26.80 7.57 -9.23
CA LYS A 92 -27.26 8.94 -9.01
C LYS A 92 -26.96 9.36 -7.56
N PRO A 93 -26.40 10.56 -7.33
CA PRO A 93 -26.28 11.11 -5.99
C PRO A 93 -27.66 11.21 -5.31
N LEU A 94 -27.69 10.96 -4.00
CA LEU A 94 -28.94 10.99 -3.22
C LEU A 94 -29.56 12.40 -3.18
N ALA A 95 -28.71 13.43 -3.15
CA ALA A 95 -29.11 14.82 -3.28
C ALA A 95 -28.31 15.42 -4.44
N ALA A 96 -28.99 15.71 -5.54
CA ALA A 96 -28.48 16.44 -6.69
C ALA A 96 -29.01 17.88 -6.65
#